data_AF-A0AAU7AY00-F1
#
_entry.id   AF-A0AAU7AY00-F1
#
_cell.length_a   1.000
_cell.length_b   1.000
_cell.length_c   1.000
_cell.angle_alpha   90.00
_cell.angle_beta   90.00
_cell.angle_gamma   90.00
#
_symmetry.space_group_name_H-M   'P 1'
#
loop_
_entity.id
_entity.type
_entity.pdbx_description
1 polymer ?
#
loop_
_entity_poly.entity_id
_entity_poly.type
_entity_poly.pdbx_seq_one_letter_code
_entity_poly.pdbx_strand_id
1 'polypeptide(L)'
;MRRTGDVTRPIGGALLAAIVTGLAGCGGGDDTSTTAPRASGSMSTSTAVSAAGSTKATALEYEVVGGDAQAARASVPILKQRLERVGVRGATVAADGVRIRVTLRRPADLATARPLLGRGLVRFYDWEAGVLGRDGTPVPSDFAVTGGPQAGALACVPRREASARAGRAKGKAVLVRQELARPAADPADCWYAIADDPILGNADIRDPEQNFDPRSKAPNVTFDFAPAARMRWRSATRAIARRGAGLAENSEGVALADPQSRYQHFAIALDDQLISVPYIDFQQNPDGIDGTNGSEISGGFTVQSARALAAILATEPLPVALEPVPDPALGTPSATTSTPDPAPSSPRPSPSPASPQGVAAAAKAAGCTLQSPPIEGSTHVGGNVSYKTNPPSSGDHAPVAASDGIYAPGNEPAKESYVHSLEHGRIELVYRPGTPVAVSDRIEALGSEELNGSAAYHVLVFQNDTRMPYAVAAVAWGQILGCKALTTKAEDAIRAFRRAYTDKGPEFIP
;
A
#
# COMPACT_ATOMS: atom_id res chain seq x y z
N MET A 1 25.99 42.09 -29.90
CA MET A 1 26.17 40.68 -30.30
C MET A 1 25.83 39.79 -29.12
N ARG A 2 24.76 39.00 -29.22
CA ARG A 2 24.37 37.97 -28.25
C ARG A 2 25.22 36.72 -28.47
N ARG A 3 25.68 36.06 -27.42
CA ARG A 3 25.89 34.60 -27.41
C ARG A 3 25.45 34.03 -26.06
N THR A 4 24.35 33.31 -26.13
CA THR A 4 23.81 32.37 -25.16
C THR A 4 24.71 31.13 -25.10
N GLY A 5 25.15 30.76 -23.90
CA GLY A 5 25.80 29.47 -23.62
C GLY A 5 24.84 28.58 -22.86
N ASP A 6 24.26 27.63 -23.57
CA ASP A 6 23.41 26.55 -23.09
C ASP A 6 24.29 25.53 -22.33
N VAL A 7 23.94 25.21 -21.09
CA VAL A 7 24.62 24.17 -20.30
C VAL A 7 23.61 23.05 -20.03
N THR A 8 23.54 22.13 -20.97
CA THR A 8 22.96 20.81 -20.79
C THR A 8 23.88 20.00 -19.88
N ARG A 9 23.35 19.57 -18.72
CA ARG A 9 24.04 18.65 -17.78
C ARG A 9 23.56 17.22 -18.03
N PRO A 10 24.45 16.22 -18.13
CA PRO A 10 24.05 14.82 -18.24
C PRO A 10 23.69 14.27 -16.85
N ILE A 11 22.55 13.57 -16.78
CA ILE A 11 22.10 12.81 -15.61
C ILE A 11 22.79 11.44 -15.67
N GLY A 12 23.72 11.19 -14.74
CA GLY A 12 24.32 9.88 -14.50
C GLY A 12 23.83 9.33 -13.17
N GLY A 13 22.70 8.62 -13.17
CA GLY A 13 22.20 7.90 -11.99
C GLY A 13 22.95 6.58 -11.82
N ALA A 14 23.40 6.30 -10.59
CA ALA A 14 23.99 5.01 -10.22
C ALA A 14 22.87 3.96 -10.08
N LEU A 15 23.07 2.84 -10.78
CA LEU A 15 22.11 1.77 -11.01
C LEU A 15 22.37 0.58 -10.05
N LEU A 16 21.36 0.16 -9.32
CA LEU A 16 21.40 -1.01 -8.41
C LEU A 16 21.06 -2.33 -9.13
N ALA A 17 21.82 -2.75 -10.15
CA ALA A 17 21.39 -3.69 -11.21
C ALA A 17 20.88 -5.10 -10.78
N ALA A 18 19.89 -5.61 -11.52
CA ALA A 18 19.66 -7.04 -11.76
C ALA A 18 19.50 -7.23 -13.29
N ILE A 19 20.34 -8.08 -13.90
CA ILE A 19 20.48 -8.23 -15.36
C ILE A 19 20.00 -9.63 -15.78
N VAL A 20 19.15 -9.70 -16.81
CA VAL A 20 19.10 -10.83 -17.76
C VAL A 20 19.00 -10.26 -19.18
N THR A 21 19.92 -10.68 -20.04
CA THR A 21 20.17 -10.17 -21.40
C THR A 21 19.48 -11.05 -22.45
N GLY A 22 18.93 -10.46 -23.51
CA GLY A 22 18.49 -11.16 -24.73
C GLY A 22 18.10 -10.20 -25.86
N LEU A 23 18.75 -10.32 -27.02
CA LEU A 23 18.87 -9.35 -28.11
C LEU A 23 17.87 -9.52 -29.27
N ALA A 24 17.59 -8.38 -29.92
CA ALA A 24 17.46 -8.10 -31.36
C ALA A 24 16.18 -8.46 -32.17
N GLY A 25 15.71 -7.46 -32.92
CA GLY A 25 14.89 -7.62 -34.14
C GLY A 25 14.22 -6.32 -34.63
N CYS A 26 14.83 -5.63 -35.60
CA CYS A 26 14.38 -4.36 -36.22
C CYS A 26 13.29 -4.52 -37.31
N GLY A 27 12.61 -3.39 -37.61
CA GLY A 27 11.90 -3.08 -38.87
C GLY A 27 10.55 -2.40 -38.59
N GLY A 28 10.19 -1.18 -39.04
CA GLY A 28 10.62 -0.34 -40.16
C GLY A 28 9.44 -0.17 -41.14
N GLY A 29 8.94 1.07 -41.35
CA GLY A 29 8.10 1.42 -42.52
C GLY A 29 6.83 2.25 -42.28
N ASP A 30 6.98 3.58 -42.29
CA ASP A 30 6.33 4.63 -43.09
C ASP A 30 4.81 4.72 -43.40
N ASP A 31 4.35 5.98 -43.27
CA ASP A 31 3.45 6.75 -44.15
C ASP A 31 1.96 6.40 -44.28
N THR A 32 1.08 7.30 -43.80
CA THR A 32 0.52 8.38 -44.63
C THR A 32 -0.62 9.12 -43.92
N SER A 33 -0.60 10.45 -44.07
CA SER A 33 -1.67 11.38 -43.76
C SER A 33 -2.86 11.22 -44.71
N THR A 34 -4.10 11.38 -44.24
CA THR A 34 -5.11 12.15 -45.00
C THR A 34 -6.18 12.77 -44.09
N THR A 35 -6.46 14.03 -44.38
CA THR A 35 -7.41 14.99 -43.81
C THR A 35 -8.90 14.68 -44.03
N ALA A 36 -9.72 14.95 -42.99
CA ALA A 36 -11.05 15.63 -42.89
C ALA A 36 -12.13 15.45 -44.01
N PRO A 37 -13.46 15.57 -43.73
CA PRO A 37 -14.04 16.77 -43.10
C PRO A 37 -15.26 16.59 -42.17
N ARG A 38 -15.59 17.72 -41.51
CA ARG A 38 -16.79 18.02 -40.72
C ARG A 38 -18.09 17.81 -41.51
N ALA A 39 -19.11 17.29 -40.81
CA ALA A 39 -20.51 17.52 -41.16
C ALA A 39 -21.27 18.00 -39.91
N SER A 40 -21.93 19.14 -40.09
CA SER A 40 -22.86 19.79 -39.15
C SER A 40 -24.17 19.00 -39.10
N GLY A 41 -24.69 18.74 -37.90
CA GLY A 41 -25.96 18.06 -37.68
C GLY A 41 -26.66 18.62 -36.44
N SER A 42 -27.62 19.49 -36.67
CA SER A 42 -28.60 19.99 -35.70
C SER A 42 -29.45 18.83 -35.16
N MET A 43 -29.51 18.63 -33.84
CA MET A 43 -30.56 17.85 -33.20
C MET A 43 -31.01 18.47 -31.86
N SER A 44 -32.29 18.80 -31.85
CA SER A 44 -33.28 18.80 -30.77
C SER A 44 -32.82 18.95 -29.31
N THR A 45 -33.29 20.05 -28.73
CA THR A 45 -33.45 20.27 -27.29
C THR A 45 -34.27 19.14 -26.66
N SER A 46 -33.57 18.21 -25.99
CA SER A 46 -34.15 17.40 -24.92
C SER A 46 -33.69 18.00 -23.61
N THR A 47 -34.63 18.57 -22.86
CA THR A 47 -34.49 18.96 -21.46
C THR A 47 -34.14 17.72 -20.63
N ALA A 48 -32.84 17.44 -20.50
CA ALA A 48 -32.35 16.58 -19.45
C ALA A 48 -32.49 17.35 -18.14
N VAL A 49 -33.46 16.94 -17.32
CA VAL A 49 -33.46 17.26 -15.88
C VAL A 49 -32.12 16.77 -15.35
N SER A 50 -31.23 17.73 -15.08
CA SER A 50 -29.96 17.47 -14.44
C SER A 50 -30.27 16.89 -13.06
N ALA A 51 -29.95 15.61 -12.87
CA ALA A 51 -29.86 15.03 -11.54
C ALA A 51 -28.72 15.76 -10.83
N ALA A 52 -29.06 16.80 -10.08
CA ALA A 52 -28.16 17.48 -9.19
C ALA A 52 -27.66 16.45 -8.17
N GLY A 53 -26.46 15.92 -8.41
CA GLY A 53 -25.72 15.18 -7.40
C GLY A 53 -25.58 16.08 -6.17
N SER A 54 -25.94 15.55 -5.00
CA SER A 54 -25.82 16.24 -3.72
C SER A 54 -24.47 16.96 -3.59
N THR A 55 -24.49 18.29 -3.57
CA THR A 55 -23.34 19.19 -3.47
C THR A 55 -22.89 19.42 -2.02
N LYS A 56 -23.28 18.54 -1.09
CA LYS A 56 -22.99 18.76 0.33
C LYS A 56 -21.49 18.58 0.57
N ALA A 57 -20.84 19.65 1.01
CA ALA A 57 -19.46 19.62 1.45
C ALA A 57 -19.28 18.57 2.57
N THR A 58 -18.17 17.84 2.55
CA THR A 58 -17.83 16.87 3.60
C THR A 58 -16.97 17.56 4.64
N ALA A 59 -17.42 17.58 5.90
CA ALA A 59 -16.64 18.10 7.00
C ALA A 59 -16.02 16.95 7.80
N LEU A 60 -14.75 17.08 8.13
CA LEU A 60 -14.03 16.20 9.05
C LEU A 60 -13.67 17.02 10.28
N GLU A 61 -14.00 16.51 11.46
CA GLU A 61 -13.68 17.15 12.72
C GLU A 61 -12.60 16.36 13.45
N TYR A 62 -11.64 17.10 13.97
CA TYR A 62 -10.52 16.57 14.74
C TYR A 62 -10.34 17.40 16.01
N GLU A 63 -9.78 16.75 17.02
CA GLU A 63 -9.34 17.39 18.25
C GLU A 63 -7.84 17.17 18.44
N VAL A 64 -7.17 18.20 18.95
CA VAL A 64 -5.74 18.13 19.26
C VAL A 64 -5.52 17.32 20.52
N VAL A 65 -4.68 16.28 20.44
CA VAL A 65 -4.27 15.48 21.60
C VAL A 65 -3.59 16.38 22.63
N GLY A 66 -4.04 16.31 23.89
CA GLY A 66 -3.50 17.11 24.99
C GLY A 66 -4.07 18.53 25.11
N GLY A 67 -4.98 18.94 24.22
CA GLY A 67 -5.78 20.17 24.39
C GLY A 67 -5.03 21.49 24.15
N ASP A 68 -3.95 21.48 23.37
CA ASP A 68 -3.18 22.70 23.04
C ASP A 68 -3.80 23.46 21.85
N ALA A 69 -4.51 24.55 22.15
CA ALA A 69 -5.12 25.42 21.14
C ALA A 69 -4.10 26.18 20.27
N GLN A 70 -2.87 26.42 20.75
CA GLN A 70 -1.82 27.01 19.93
C GLN A 70 -1.30 26.01 18.91
N ALA A 71 -1.11 24.75 19.31
CA ALA A 71 -0.78 23.67 18.39
C ALA A 71 -1.88 23.43 17.34
N ALA A 72 -3.15 23.56 17.71
CA ALA A 72 -4.28 23.52 16.77
C ALA A 72 -4.15 24.59 15.68
N ARG A 73 -3.90 25.85 16.08
CA ARG A 73 -3.70 26.98 15.14
C ARG A 73 -2.47 26.79 14.25
N ALA A 74 -1.37 26.29 14.80
CA ALA A 74 -0.15 26.03 14.04
C ALA A 74 -0.29 24.88 13.04
N SER A 75 -1.21 23.94 13.28
CA SER A 75 -1.50 22.81 12.37
C SER A 75 -2.26 23.24 11.10
N VAL A 76 -3.07 24.31 11.19
CA VAL A 76 -3.91 24.79 10.07
C VAL A 76 -3.12 25.07 8.78
N PRO A 77 -2.05 25.89 8.77
CA PRO A 77 -1.30 26.16 7.54
C PRO A 77 -0.61 24.89 6.97
N ILE A 78 -0.14 23.98 7.83
CA ILE A 78 0.50 22.73 7.41
C ILE A 78 -0.52 21.85 6.67
N LEU A 79 -1.70 21.64 7.26
CA LEU A 79 -2.76 20.83 6.65
C LEU A 79 -3.24 21.41 5.32
N LYS A 80 -3.39 22.73 5.23
CA LYS A 80 -3.74 23.40 3.96
C LYS A 80 -2.70 23.11 2.88
N GLN A 81 -1.42 23.27 3.21
CA GLN A 81 -0.34 23.03 2.26
C GLN A 81 -0.30 21.57 1.78
N ARG A 82 -0.50 20.59 2.69
CA ARG A 82 -0.58 19.17 2.32
C ARG A 82 -1.73 18.89 1.34
N LEU A 83 -2.93 19.40 1.63
CA LEU A 83 -4.11 19.21 0.78
C LEU A 83 -3.93 19.84 -0.61
N GLU A 84 -3.34 21.03 -0.67
CA GLU A 84 -3.04 21.71 -1.94
C GLU A 84 -2.03 20.93 -2.79
N ARG A 85 -0.98 20.36 -2.18
CA ARG A 85 0.06 19.58 -2.88
C ARG A 85 -0.48 18.34 -3.57
N VAL A 86 -1.53 17.72 -3.03
CA VAL A 86 -2.19 16.55 -3.65
C VAL A 86 -3.37 16.92 -4.55
N GLY A 87 -3.60 18.20 -4.79
CA GLY A 87 -4.64 18.69 -5.69
C GLY A 87 -6.05 18.77 -5.09
N VAL A 88 -6.21 18.67 -3.77
CA VAL A 88 -7.49 18.89 -3.08
C VAL A 88 -7.76 20.40 -3.01
N ARG A 89 -8.31 20.95 -4.08
CA ARG A 89 -8.55 22.39 -4.23
C ARG A 89 -9.83 22.84 -3.53
N GLY A 90 -9.78 24.01 -2.90
CA GLY A 90 -10.94 24.63 -2.26
C GLY A 90 -11.38 23.95 -0.97
N ALA A 91 -10.53 23.11 -0.38
CA ALA A 91 -10.70 22.69 1.01
C ALA A 91 -10.46 23.87 1.95
N THR A 92 -11.23 23.95 3.03
CA THR A 92 -10.99 24.90 4.10
C THR A 92 -10.54 24.16 5.35
N VAL A 93 -9.55 24.72 6.05
CA VAL A 93 -9.09 24.23 7.35
C VAL A 93 -9.17 25.38 8.32
N ALA A 94 -9.86 25.16 9.44
CA ALA A 94 -10.03 26.15 10.49
C ALA A 94 -9.84 25.48 11.85
N ALA A 95 -9.21 26.20 12.78
CA ALA A 95 -9.13 25.80 14.17
C ALA A 95 -10.10 26.64 15.01
N ASP A 96 -10.79 26.00 15.94
CA ASP A 96 -11.62 26.62 16.97
C ASP A 96 -11.28 26.00 18.33
N GLY A 97 -10.61 26.77 19.18
CA GLY A 97 -9.99 26.24 20.39
C GLY A 97 -9.03 25.09 20.08
N VAL A 98 -9.37 23.90 20.57
CA VAL A 98 -8.61 22.65 20.39
C VAL A 98 -9.09 21.82 19.19
N ARG A 99 -10.17 22.23 18.54
CA ARG A 99 -10.75 21.52 17.41
C ARG A 99 -10.23 22.05 16.09
N ILE A 100 -10.04 21.14 15.13
CA ILE A 100 -9.72 21.46 13.75
C ILE A 100 -10.85 20.90 12.88
N ARG A 101 -11.46 21.76 12.07
CA ARG A 101 -12.43 21.37 11.06
C ARG A 101 -11.81 21.48 9.67
N VAL A 102 -11.82 20.37 8.94
CA VAL A 102 -11.43 20.29 7.53
C VAL A 102 -12.69 20.13 6.69
N THR A 103 -13.02 21.09 5.84
CA THR A 103 -14.19 21.03 4.95
C THR A 103 -13.73 20.82 3.52
N LEU A 104 -14.15 19.71 2.92
CA LEU A 104 -13.88 19.33 1.55
C LEU A 104 -15.04 19.76 0.67
N ARG A 105 -14.74 20.51 -0.40
CA ARG A 105 -15.76 20.97 -1.35
C ARG A 105 -16.35 19.81 -2.17
N ARG A 106 -15.54 18.80 -2.50
CA ARG A 106 -15.98 17.60 -3.22
C ARG A 106 -15.88 16.39 -2.31
N PRO A 107 -16.97 15.64 -2.08
CA PRO A 107 -16.93 14.43 -1.27
C PRO A 107 -15.93 13.38 -1.78
N ALA A 108 -15.70 13.32 -3.10
CA ALA A 108 -14.72 12.41 -3.71
C ALA A 108 -13.25 12.69 -3.26
N ASP A 109 -12.95 13.88 -2.76
CA ASP A 109 -11.61 14.22 -2.27
C ASP A 109 -11.30 13.60 -0.90
N LEU A 110 -12.29 12.98 -0.25
CA LEU A 110 -12.15 12.42 1.10
C LEU A 110 -11.05 11.36 1.20
N ALA A 111 -11.01 10.42 0.25
CA ALA A 111 -10.02 9.35 0.23
C ALA A 111 -8.58 9.89 0.10
N THR A 112 -8.41 10.98 -0.67
CA THR A 112 -7.13 11.67 -0.85
C THR A 112 -6.74 12.53 0.36
N ALA A 113 -7.72 13.16 1.01
CA ALA A 113 -7.48 14.07 2.12
C ALA A 113 -7.13 13.34 3.42
N ARG A 114 -7.80 12.21 3.71
CA ARG A 114 -7.70 11.53 5.02
C ARG A 114 -6.26 11.14 5.41
N PRO A 115 -5.42 10.57 4.52
CA PRO A 115 -4.04 10.21 4.87
C PRO A 115 -3.15 11.41 5.25
N LEU A 116 -3.50 12.63 4.81
CA LEU A 116 -2.70 13.84 5.04
C LEU A 116 -2.86 14.46 6.43
N LEU A 117 -3.89 14.01 7.16
CA LEU A 117 -4.28 14.59 8.45
C LEU A 117 -3.51 13.98 9.64
N GLY A 118 -2.67 12.97 9.38
CA GLY A 118 -1.71 12.44 10.36
C GLY A 118 -0.65 13.47 10.76
N ARG A 119 0.12 13.17 11.80
CA ARG A 119 1.15 14.09 12.28
C ARG A 119 2.26 14.22 11.24
N GLY A 120 2.64 13.13 10.59
CA GLY A 120 3.60 13.13 9.50
C GLY A 120 5.06 13.12 9.96
N LEU A 121 5.34 12.50 11.09
CA LEU A 121 6.68 12.34 11.65
C LEU A 121 7.37 11.12 11.02
N VAL A 122 8.30 11.35 10.11
CA VAL A 122 9.07 10.26 9.50
C VAL A 122 10.34 10.02 10.28
N ARG A 123 10.70 8.75 10.48
CA ARG A 123 11.94 8.33 11.12
C ARG A 123 12.53 7.11 10.44
N PHE A 124 13.86 7.12 10.32
CA PHE A 124 14.65 6.02 9.79
C PHE A 124 15.41 5.40 10.95
N TYR A 125 15.34 4.09 11.14
CA TYR A 125 16.03 3.38 12.21
C TYR A 125 16.96 2.32 11.63
N ASP A 126 18.11 2.10 12.27
CA ASP A 126 18.86 0.85 12.07
C ASP A 126 18.00 -0.26 12.69
N TRP A 127 17.47 -1.18 11.88
CA TRP A 127 16.43 -2.10 12.32
C TRP A 127 16.97 -3.08 13.36
N GLU A 128 18.03 -3.83 13.03
CA GLU A 128 18.54 -4.84 13.96
C GLU A 128 19.21 -4.20 15.18
N ALA A 129 19.86 -3.04 15.03
CA ALA A 129 20.43 -2.34 16.17
C ALA A 129 19.40 -1.53 16.98
N GLY A 130 18.15 -1.43 16.51
CA GLY A 130 17.10 -0.63 17.12
C GLY A 130 15.98 -1.45 17.77
N VAL A 131 15.59 -2.60 17.19
CA VAL A 131 14.48 -3.42 17.70
C VAL A 131 14.84 -4.03 19.05
N LEU A 132 13.98 -3.78 20.04
CA LEU A 132 14.20 -4.14 21.43
C LEU A 132 13.72 -5.56 21.71
N GLY A 133 14.59 -6.34 22.34
CA GLY A 133 14.27 -7.65 22.91
C GLY A 133 13.47 -7.56 24.20
N ARG A 134 13.24 -8.71 24.81
CA ARG A 134 12.42 -8.83 26.03
C ARG A 134 12.96 -7.98 27.18
N ASP A 135 14.26 -7.79 27.31
CA ASP A 135 14.89 -7.02 28.38
C ASP A 135 14.99 -5.51 28.10
N GLY A 136 14.49 -5.05 26.95
CA GLY A 136 14.58 -3.64 26.54
C GLY A 136 15.92 -3.27 25.91
N THR A 137 16.75 -4.25 25.51
CA THR A 137 18.01 -4.02 24.80
C THR A 137 17.93 -4.47 23.34
N PRO A 138 18.62 -3.79 22.41
CA PRO A 138 18.72 -4.27 21.04
C PRO A 138 19.48 -5.60 20.95
N VAL A 139 18.96 -6.52 20.14
CA VAL A 139 19.53 -7.86 19.93
C VAL A 139 19.72 -8.14 18.44
N PRO A 140 20.69 -7.49 17.77
CA PRO A 140 20.74 -7.44 16.31
C PRO A 140 20.90 -8.78 15.59
N SER A 141 21.46 -9.78 16.26
CA SER A 141 21.65 -11.12 15.72
C SER A 141 20.50 -12.09 16.03
N ASP A 142 19.51 -11.67 16.83
CA ASP A 142 18.38 -12.52 17.22
C ASP A 142 17.21 -12.37 16.25
N PHE A 143 17.10 -13.31 15.31
CA PHE A 143 16.05 -13.31 14.31
C PHE A 143 14.65 -13.53 14.88
N ALA A 144 14.52 -14.09 16.10
CA ALA A 144 13.23 -14.19 16.77
C ALA A 144 12.73 -12.83 17.29
N VAL A 145 13.59 -11.81 17.30
CA VAL A 145 13.25 -10.44 17.67
C VAL A 145 13.26 -9.50 16.45
N THR A 146 14.22 -9.68 15.53
CA THR A 146 14.38 -8.80 14.36
C THR A 146 13.66 -9.31 13.12
N GLY A 147 13.22 -10.57 13.09
CA GLY A 147 12.61 -11.19 11.90
C GLY A 147 13.63 -11.71 10.87
N GLY A 148 14.93 -11.43 11.05
CA GLY A 148 15.98 -11.90 10.14
C GLY A 148 15.73 -11.48 8.69
N PRO A 149 15.79 -12.40 7.70
CA PRO A 149 15.45 -12.11 6.30
C PRO A 149 14.01 -11.61 6.08
N GLN A 150 13.12 -11.79 7.05
CA GLN A 150 11.73 -11.33 7.02
C GLN A 150 11.49 -10.14 7.98
N ALA A 151 12.52 -9.31 8.14
CA ALA A 151 12.47 -8.09 8.94
C ALA A 151 11.24 -7.23 8.58
N GLY A 152 10.58 -6.70 9.62
CA GLY A 152 9.36 -5.92 9.47
C GLY A 152 8.08 -6.72 9.25
N ALA A 153 8.16 -7.98 8.81
CA ALA A 153 7.00 -8.87 8.63
C ALA A 153 6.86 -9.92 9.76
N LEU A 154 7.97 -10.32 10.38
CA LEU A 154 8.01 -11.28 11.49
C LEU A 154 8.55 -10.66 12.78
N ALA A 155 8.37 -11.40 13.88
CA ALA A 155 8.89 -11.09 15.22
C ALA A 155 8.24 -9.90 15.94
N CYS A 156 7.18 -9.32 15.37
CA CYS A 156 6.33 -8.40 16.12
C CYS A 156 5.64 -9.10 17.28
N VAL A 157 5.20 -8.32 18.26
CA VAL A 157 4.51 -8.80 19.45
C VAL A 157 3.28 -7.95 19.77
N PRO A 158 2.33 -8.48 20.57
CA PRO A 158 1.25 -7.70 21.19
C PRO A 158 1.71 -6.33 21.68
N ARG A 159 0.92 -5.26 21.49
CA ARG A 159 1.25 -3.87 21.92
C ARG A 159 1.62 -3.83 23.39
N ARG A 160 0.96 -4.64 24.23
CA ARG A 160 1.29 -4.76 25.66
C ARG A 160 2.72 -5.23 25.86
N GLU A 161 3.17 -6.23 25.11
CA GLU A 161 4.53 -6.72 25.21
C GLU A 161 5.52 -5.70 24.65
N ALA A 162 5.25 -5.12 23.49
CA ALA A 162 6.09 -4.07 22.91
C ALA A 162 6.23 -2.88 23.88
N SER A 163 5.14 -2.43 24.49
CA SER A 163 5.12 -1.40 25.54
C SER A 163 6.01 -1.78 26.73
N ALA A 164 5.97 -3.05 27.14
CA ALA A 164 6.79 -3.53 28.24
C ALA A 164 8.28 -3.57 27.88
N ARG A 165 8.63 -3.92 26.64
CA ARG A 165 10.01 -3.86 26.12
C ARG A 165 10.51 -2.42 26.06
N ALA A 166 9.69 -1.51 25.53
CA ALA A 166 9.97 -0.07 25.48
C ALA A 166 10.16 0.53 26.89
N GLY A 167 9.32 0.15 27.86
CA GLY A 167 9.44 0.61 29.26
C GLY A 167 10.68 0.09 29.99
N ARG A 168 11.35 -0.95 29.47
CA ARG A 168 12.63 -1.46 29.97
C ARG A 168 13.84 -0.90 29.23
N ALA A 169 13.62 -0.11 28.17
CA ALA A 169 14.70 0.49 27.41
C ALA A 169 15.56 1.39 28.30
N LYS A 170 16.88 1.34 28.12
CA LYS A 170 17.82 2.25 28.80
C LYS A 170 17.66 3.70 28.33
N GLY A 171 17.13 3.91 27.13
CA GLY A 171 16.86 5.20 26.52
C GLY A 171 15.39 5.37 26.15
N LYS A 172 15.10 6.37 25.31
CA LYS A 172 13.76 6.53 24.74
C LYS A 172 13.48 5.39 23.77
N ALA A 173 12.21 4.99 23.69
CA ALA A 173 11.73 3.98 22.77
C ALA A 173 10.37 4.40 22.21
N VAL A 174 10.10 3.99 20.98
CA VAL A 174 8.81 4.15 20.31
C VAL A 174 8.17 2.79 20.07
N LEU A 175 6.85 2.81 19.89
CA LEU A 175 6.09 1.67 19.41
C LEU A 175 5.77 1.91 17.95
N VAL A 176 6.18 0.99 17.08
CA VAL A 176 5.88 1.04 15.66
C VAL A 176 5.01 -0.16 15.31
N ARG A 177 3.84 0.10 14.77
CA ARG A 177 2.89 -0.90 14.29
C ARG A 177 3.37 -1.45 12.96
N GLN A 178 3.32 -2.77 12.83
CA GLN A 178 3.51 -3.42 11.54
C GLN A 178 2.30 -3.11 10.65
N GLU A 179 2.52 -2.39 9.55
CA GLU A 179 1.49 -2.18 8.51
C GLU A 179 1.79 -3.00 7.24
N LEU A 180 2.97 -3.62 7.17
CA LEU A 180 3.43 -4.47 6.08
C LEU A 180 2.74 -5.85 6.11
N ALA A 181 1.48 -5.91 5.67
CA ALA A 181 0.73 -7.15 5.36
C ALA A 181 0.84 -8.25 6.43
N ARG A 182 -0.03 -8.22 7.46
CA ARG A 182 -0.55 -9.45 8.07
C ARG A 182 -2.01 -9.39 8.54
N PRO A 183 -2.79 -10.49 8.41
CA PRO A 183 -3.81 -10.83 9.42
C PRO A 183 -3.71 -12.28 9.97
N ALA A 184 -4.27 -12.43 11.19
CA ALA A 184 -4.65 -13.66 11.93
C ALA A 184 -3.89 -13.98 13.24
N ALA A 185 -3.91 -13.04 14.19
CA ALA A 185 -4.32 -13.24 15.59
C ALA A 185 -4.40 -11.84 16.22
N ASP A 186 -5.53 -11.15 16.04
CA ASP A 186 -5.70 -9.71 16.31
C ASP A 186 -4.83 -8.77 15.43
N PRO A 187 -5.32 -8.36 14.24
CA PRO A 187 -4.62 -7.42 13.35
C PRO A 187 -4.45 -6.00 13.92
N ALA A 188 -4.91 -5.72 15.16
CA ALA A 188 -4.63 -4.45 15.84
C ALA A 188 -3.35 -4.49 16.71
N ASP A 189 -2.76 -5.66 16.95
CA ASP A 189 -1.78 -5.83 18.04
C ASP A 189 -0.39 -6.31 17.60
N CYS A 190 0.02 -6.12 16.35
CA CYS A 190 1.40 -6.42 15.91
C CYS A 190 2.31 -5.17 15.98
N TRP A 191 3.16 -5.13 17.01
CA TRP A 191 4.01 -3.98 17.33
C TRP A 191 5.47 -4.37 17.54
N TYR A 192 6.36 -3.45 17.17
CA TYR A 192 7.77 -3.47 17.52
C TYR A 192 8.03 -2.37 18.55
N ALA A 193 8.86 -2.68 19.54
CA ALA A 193 9.49 -1.67 20.36
C ALA A 193 10.85 -1.36 19.76
N ILE A 194 11.10 -0.09 19.44
CA ILE A 194 12.33 0.34 18.79
C ILE A 194 12.96 1.44 19.63
N ALA A 195 14.28 1.40 19.84
CA ALA A 195 15.01 2.51 20.42
C ALA A 195 14.76 3.80 19.60
N ASP A 196 14.38 4.89 20.25
CA ASP A 196 14.10 6.18 19.60
C ASP A 196 15.42 6.92 19.33
N ASP A 197 16.26 6.31 18.49
CA ASP A 197 17.53 6.85 17.98
C ASP A 197 17.51 6.84 16.45
N PRO A 198 16.71 7.73 15.82
CA PRO A 198 16.56 7.73 14.38
C PRO A 198 17.85 8.19 13.68
N ILE A 199 18.25 7.48 12.63
CA ILE A 199 19.33 7.86 11.70
C ILE A 199 18.99 9.19 11.02
N LEU A 200 17.73 9.32 10.59
CA LEU A 200 17.18 10.45 9.85
C LEU A 200 15.75 10.75 10.31
N GLY A 201 15.34 12.01 10.18
CA GLY A 201 13.94 12.42 10.33
C GLY A 201 13.52 13.49 9.33
N ASN A 202 12.34 14.09 9.52
CA ASN A 202 11.78 15.09 8.58
C ASN A 202 12.76 16.22 8.21
N ALA A 203 13.52 16.74 9.18
CA ALA A 203 14.44 17.85 8.95
C ALA A 203 15.61 17.51 8.02
N ASP A 204 15.84 16.21 7.76
CA ASP A 204 16.93 15.69 6.94
C ASP A 204 16.53 15.43 5.48
N ILE A 205 15.25 15.52 5.16
CA ILE A 205 14.68 15.24 3.83
C ILE A 205 14.48 16.55 3.07
N ARG A 206 14.83 16.56 1.79
CA ARG A 206 14.66 17.68 0.86
C ARG A 206 13.98 17.18 -0.41
N ASP A 207 13.19 18.06 -1.01
CA ASP A 207 12.55 17.85 -2.31
C ASP A 207 11.91 16.45 -2.50
N PRO A 208 11.04 15.99 -1.57
CA PRO A 208 10.39 14.71 -1.71
C PRO A 208 9.35 14.75 -2.83
N GLU A 209 9.42 13.78 -3.73
CA GLU A 209 8.57 13.70 -4.91
C GLU A 209 8.07 12.27 -5.11
N GLN A 210 6.81 12.14 -5.55
CA GLN A 210 6.34 10.87 -6.05
C GLN A 210 6.97 10.59 -7.41
N ASN A 211 7.57 9.42 -7.54
CA ASN A 211 8.17 8.97 -8.79
C ASN A 211 7.82 7.49 -9.03
N PHE A 212 8.47 6.89 -10.01
CA PHE A 212 8.39 5.46 -10.29
C PHE A 212 9.80 4.88 -10.31
N ASP A 213 9.97 3.73 -9.68
CA ASP A 213 11.21 2.98 -9.79
C ASP A 213 11.51 2.70 -11.28
N PRO A 214 12.74 3.00 -11.77
CA PRO A 214 13.04 2.89 -13.20
C PRO A 214 12.87 1.50 -13.80
N ARG A 215 12.86 0.42 -12.99
CA ARG A 215 12.80 -0.96 -13.49
C ARG A 215 11.44 -1.59 -13.33
N SER A 216 11.00 -1.71 -12.08
CA SER A 216 9.70 -2.27 -11.70
C SER A 216 8.54 -1.38 -12.12
N LYS A 217 8.80 -0.09 -12.37
CA LYS A 217 7.76 0.94 -12.57
C LYS A 217 6.80 1.07 -11.39
N ALA A 218 7.16 0.52 -10.23
CA ALA A 218 6.39 0.64 -9.02
C ALA A 218 6.45 2.10 -8.51
N PRO A 219 5.33 2.66 -8.00
CA PRO A 219 5.35 3.96 -7.37
C PRO A 219 6.30 3.98 -6.16
N ASN A 220 7.12 5.02 -6.07
CA ASN A 220 8.02 5.28 -4.96
C ASN A 220 7.98 6.77 -4.57
N VAL A 221 8.68 7.12 -3.48
CA VAL A 221 8.93 8.51 -3.10
C VAL A 221 10.42 8.75 -3.11
N THR A 222 10.92 9.55 -4.05
CA THR A 222 12.32 9.97 -4.11
C THR A 222 12.52 11.24 -3.31
N PHE A 223 13.70 11.42 -2.72
CA PHE A 223 14.04 12.63 -1.97
C PHE A 223 15.55 12.84 -1.91
N ASP A 224 15.95 14.10 -1.73
CA ASP A 224 17.31 14.49 -1.46
C ASP A 224 17.57 14.59 0.05
N PHE A 225 18.84 14.53 0.43
CA PHE A 225 19.26 14.70 1.81
C PHE A 225 19.72 16.13 2.08
N ALA A 226 19.41 16.64 3.27
CA ALA A 226 20.14 17.77 3.83
C ALA A 226 21.66 17.45 3.89
N PRO A 227 22.56 18.43 3.69
CA PRO A 227 24.01 18.15 3.59
C PRO A 227 24.59 17.35 4.78
N ALA A 228 24.19 17.70 6.02
CA ALA A 228 24.64 17.01 7.22
C ALA A 228 24.05 15.59 7.35
N ALA A 229 22.87 15.34 6.77
CA ALA A 229 22.18 14.07 6.82
C ALA A 229 22.88 13.00 5.98
N ARG A 230 23.46 13.38 4.83
CA ARG A 230 24.19 12.46 3.93
C ARG A 230 25.29 11.69 4.64
N MET A 231 26.08 12.39 5.47
CA MET A 231 27.17 11.77 6.21
C MET A 231 26.68 10.78 7.27
N ARG A 232 25.58 11.12 7.98
CA ARG A 232 24.95 10.21 8.93
C ARG A 232 24.35 8.99 8.24
N TRP A 233 23.66 9.19 7.13
CA TRP A 233 23.08 8.13 6.30
C TRP A 233 24.15 7.15 5.80
N ARG A 234 25.22 7.66 5.21
CA ARG A 234 26.34 6.82 4.76
C ARG A 234 26.98 6.06 5.92
N SER A 235 27.19 6.71 7.05
CA SER A 235 27.79 6.07 8.21
C SER A 235 26.92 4.94 8.78
N ALA A 236 25.60 5.17 8.88
CA ALA A 236 24.66 4.18 9.39
C ALA A 236 24.52 2.99 8.43
N THR A 237 24.29 3.23 7.14
CA THR A 237 24.20 2.16 6.13
C THR A 237 25.48 1.35 6.01
N ARG A 238 26.65 1.97 6.19
CA ARG A 238 27.92 1.25 6.30
C ARG A 238 27.98 0.35 7.53
N ALA A 239 27.48 0.81 8.68
CA ALA A 239 27.44 0.01 9.88
C ALA A 239 26.52 -1.22 9.71
N ILE A 240 25.36 -1.03 9.09
CA ILE A 240 24.42 -2.09 8.71
C ILE A 240 25.10 -3.10 7.77
N ALA A 241 25.73 -2.62 6.69
CA ALA A 241 26.43 -3.47 5.72
C ALA A 241 27.54 -4.30 6.37
N ARG A 242 28.40 -3.68 7.19
CA ARG A 242 29.50 -4.37 7.88
C ARG A 242 29.00 -5.39 8.89
N ARG A 243 27.90 -5.09 9.59
CA ARG A 243 27.27 -6.04 10.51
C ARG A 243 26.76 -7.27 9.76
N GLY A 244 26.08 -7.08 8.62
CA GLY A 244 25.63 -8.18 7.79
C GLY A 244 26.79 -9.02 7.23
N ALA A 245 27.83 -8.37 6.72
CA ALA A 245 29.04 -9.04 6.23
C ALA A 245 29.73 -9.88 7.32
N GLY A 246 29.84 -9.36 8.54
CA GLY A 246 30.41 -10.10 9.67
C GLY A 246 29.59 -11.33 10.11
N LEU A 247 28.31 -11.39 9.74
CA LEU A 247 27.45 -12.56 9.98
C LEU A 247 27.44 -13.54 8.79
N ALA A 248 28.02 -13.15 7.65
CA ALA A 248 28.10 -13.94 6.43
C ALA A 248 29.28 -14.93 6.40
N GLU A 249 30.02 -15.03 7.50
CA GLU A 249 31.12 -15.98 7.70
C GLU A 249 30.81 -16.88 8.90
N ASN A 250 31.23 -18.15 8.85
CA ASN A 250 31.20 -19.04 10.01
C ASN A 250 32.34 -18.71 10.99
N SER A 251 32.41 -19.42 12.13
CA SER A 251 33.45 -19.22 13.14
C SER A 251 34.88 -19.47 12.66
N GLU A 252 35.05 -20.05 11.47
CA GLU A 252 36.33 -20.35 10.83
C GLU A 252 36.69 -19.34 9.71
N GLY A 253 35.88 -18.29 9.53
CA GLY A 253 36.07 -17.28 8.48
C GLY A 253 35.67 -17.75 7.07
N VAL A 254 34.92 -18.85 6.97
CA VAL A 254 34.42 -19.37 5.69
C VAL A 254 33.09 -18.72 5.37
N ALA A 255 32.97 -18.12 4.18
CA ALA A 255 31.74 -17.52 3.69
C ALA A 255 30.59 -18.55 3.66
N LEU A 256 29.40 -18.12 4.09
CA LEU A 256 28.19 -18.92 4.02
C LEU A 256 27.77 -19.13 2.56
N ALA A 257 27.12 -20.26 2.28
CA ALA A 257 26.60 -20.57 0.95
C ALA A 257 25.53 -19.58 0.48
N ASP A 258 24.78 -18.99 1.41
CA ASP A 258 23.80 -17.93 1.14
C ASP A 258 24.11 -16.69 2.00
N PRO A 259 24.94 -15.76 1.50
CA PRO A 259 25.24 -14.49 2.17
C PRO A 259 24.02 -13.55 2.26
N GLN A 260 23.01 -13.72 1.39
CA GLN A 260 21.82 -12.84 1.36
C GLN A 260 20.96 -13.02 2.60
N SER A 261 20.93 -14.24 3.16
CA SER A 261 20.30 -14.52 4.47
C SER A 261 20.85 -13.70 5.64
N ARG A 262 21.97 -12.99 5.44
CA ARG A 262 22.64 -12.15 6.43
C ARG A 262 22.55 -10.66 6.13
N TYR A 263 21.80 -10.26 5.10
CA TYR A 263 21.50 -8.86 4.89
C TYR A 263 20.79 -8.28 6.11
N GLN A 264 21.14 -7.03 6.41
CA GLN A 264 20.64 -6.27 7.55
C GLN A 264 19.85 -5.09 7.03
N HIS A 265 18.93 -4.58 7.84
CA HIS A 265 17.86 -3.72 7.40
C HIS A 265 17.90 -2.36 8.09
N PHE A 266 17.24 -1.40 7.45
CA PHE A 266 16.79 -0.20 8.13
C PHE A 266 15.27 -0.11 8.00
N ALA A 267 14.62 0.48 8.98
CA ALA A 267 13.18 0.71 8.94
C ALA A 267 12.86 2.16 8.67
N ILE A 268 11.79 2.38 7.92
CA ILE A 268 11.16 3.67 7.71
C ILE A 268 9.81 3.62 8.40
N ALA A 269 9.63 4.48 9.40
CA ALA A 269 8.37 4.65 10.10
C ALA A 269 7.77 6.03 9.81
N LEU A 270 6.45 6.09 9.60
CA LEU A 270 5.66 7.30 9.53
C LEU A 270 4.70 7.32 10.72
N ASP A 271 4.83 8.34 11.56
CA ASP A 271 4.20 8.41 12.87
C ASP A 271 4.52 7.13 13.67
N ASP A 272 3.51 6.30 13.92
CA ASP A 272 3.65 5.03 14.65
C ASP A 272 3.49 3.82 13.71
N GLN A 273 3.61 4.00 12.39
CA GLN A 273 3.40 2.96 11.38
C GLN A 273 4.69 2.62 10.64
N LEU A 274 4.98 1.32 10.52
CA LEU A 274 6.09 0.81 9.73
C LEU A 274 5.72 0.87 8.25
N ILE A 275 6.41 1.71 7.49
CA ILE A 275 6.15 1.91 6.07
C ILE A 275 6.94 0.93 5.21
N SER A 276 8.23 0.74 5.53
CA SER A 276 9.08 -0.24 4.84
C SER A 276 10.27 -0.64 5.70
N VAL A 277 10.81 -1.84 5.43
CA VAL A 277 12.03 -2.37 6.08
C VAL A 277 13.00 -2.90 5.02
N PRO A 278 13.58 -2.03 4.19
CA PRO A 278 14.56 -2.44 3.17
C PRO A 278 15.87 -2.97 3.77
N TYR A 279 16.51 -3.88 3.04
CA TYR A 279 17.83 -4.40 3.36
C TYR A 279 18.96 -3.60 2.69
N ILE A 280 20.17 -3.73 3.24
CA ILE A 280 21.41 -3.24 2.61
C ILE A 280 22.23 -4.44 2.11
N ASP A 281 22.39 -4.52 0.79
CA ASP A 281 23.33 -5.45 0.16
C ASP A 281 24.76 -4.98 0.46
N PHE A 282 25.47 -5.71 1.32
CA PHE A 282 26.84 -5.37 1.73
C PHE A 282 27.88 -5.67 0.66
N GLN A 283 27.58 -6.49 -0.35
CA GLN A 283 28.48 -6.74 -1.48
C GLN A 283 28.46 -5.54 -2.44
N GLN A 284 27.29 -4.91 -2.60
CA GLN A 284 27.12 -3.71 -3.42
C GLN A 284 27.49 -2.43 -2.66
N ASN A 285 27.20 -2.36 -1.35
CA ASN A 285 27.35 -1.15 -0.54
C ASN A 285 28.26 -1.37 0.71
N PRO A 286 29.49 -1.89 0.56
CA PRO A 286 30.36 -2.21 1.71
C PRO A 286 30.77 -0.98 2.54
N ASP A 287 30.78 0.20 1.90
CA ASP A 287 31.13 1.49 2.52
C ASP A 287 29.92 2.38 2.83
N GLY A 288 28.71 1.81 2.73
CA GLY A 288 27.44 2.53 2.90
C GLY A 288 27.01 3.31 1.66
N ILE A 289 25.76 3.74 1.67
CA ILE A 289 25.11 4.50 0.58
C ILE A 289 25.53 5.96 0.69
N ASP A 290 26.08 6.55 -0.38
CA ASP A 290 26.65 7.90 -0.34
C ASP A 290 25.60 9.04 -0.21
N GLY A 291 24.37 8.77 -0.64
CA GLY A 291 23.27 9.73 -0.69
C GLY A 291 23.53 10.94 -1.59
N THR A 292 24.46 10.89 -2.56
CA THR A 292 24.75 12.02 -3.44
C THR A 292 23.64 12.30 -4.43
N ASN A 293 22.96 11.25 -4.89
CA ASN A 293 21.87 11.31 -5.86
C ASN A 293 20.49 11.13 -5.18
N GLY A 294 20.39 11.50 -3.91
CA GLY A 294 19.19 11.29 -3.10
C GLY A 294 19.01 9.83 -2.67
N SER A 295 17.78 9.50 -2.29
CA SER A 295 17.31 8.17 -1.91
C SER A 295 15.83 8.02 -2.24
N GLU A 296 15.29 6.83 -2.01
CA GLU A 296 13.89 6.51 -2.26
C GLU A 296 13.28 5.72 -1.12
N ILE A 297 11.97 5.91 -0.94
CA ILE A 297 11.11 5.08 -0.13
C ILE A 297 10.28 4.24 -1.10
N SER A 298 10.50 2.93 -1.04
CA SER A 298 9.82 1.92 -1.85
C SER A 298 9.06 0.96 -0.92
N GLY A 299 7.94 0.41 -1.37
CA GLY A 299 7.13 -0.51 -0.55
C GLY A 299 5.64 -0.52 -0.88
N GLY A 300 5.24 -1.20 -1.98
CA GLY A 300 3.83 -1.47 -2.28
C GLY A 300 2.94 -0.24 -2.45
N PHE A 301 3.50 0.94 -2.74
CA PHE A 301 2.71 2.16 -2.84
C PHE A 301 1.82 2.17 -4.10
N THR A 302 0.61 2.72 -3.96
CA THR A 302 -0.12 3.32 -5.08
C THR A 302 0.44 4.72 -5.37
N VAL A 303 0.22 5.24 -6.59
CA VAL A 303 0.59 6.62 -6.95
C VAL A 303 0.00 7.64 -5.97
N GLN A 304 -1.25 7.42 -5.53
CA GLN A 304 -1.95 8.28 -4.60
C GLN A 304 -1.30 8.24 -3.21
N SER A 305 -0.95 7.05 -2.70
CA SER A 305 -0.27 6.91 -1.40
C SER A 305 1.14 7.50 -1.43
N ALA A 306 1.90 7.32 -2.52
CA ALA A 306 3.22 7.92 -2.69
C ALA A 306 3.14 9.45 -2.79
N ARG A 307 2.12 10.01 -3.48
CA ARG A 307 1.86 11.46 -3.49
C ARG A 307 1.48 12.00 -2.12
N ALA A 308 0.68 11.25 -1.36
CA ALA A 308 0.31 11.64 0.00
C ALA A 308 1.54 11.66 0.92
N LEU A 309 2.39 10.63 0.86
CA LEU A 309 3.64 10.58 1.60
C LEU A 309 4.58 11.72 1.18
N ALA A 310 4.79 11.95 -0.11
CA ALA A 310 5.60 13.07 -0.60
C ALA A 310 5.07 14.42 -0.10
N ALA A 311 3.76 14.64 -0.10
CA ALA A 311 3.14 15.86 0.42
C ALA A 311 3.35 16.03 1.93
N ILE A 312 3.29 14.94 2.70
CA ILE A 312 3.59 14.95 4.14
C ILE A 312 5.06 15.31 4.38
N LEU A 313 5.98 14.65 3.67
CA LEU A 313 7.42 14.88 3.78
C LEU A 313 7.83 16.28 3.34
N ALA A 314 7.10 16.89 2.40
CA ALA A 314 7.35 18.24 1.90
C ALA A 314 6.89 19.36 2.86
N THR A 315 6.41 18.98 4.05
CA THR A 315 5.93 19.90 5.09
C THR A 315 6.54 19.52 6.44
N GLU A 316 6.52 20.46 7.39
CA GLU A 316 6.86 20.11 8.76
C GLU A 316 5.81 19.14 9.34
N PRO A 317 6.20 18.26 10.29
CA PRO A 317 5.23 17.49 11.05
C PRO A 317 4.25 18.41 11.75
N LEU A 318 3.02 17.93 11.97
CA LEU A 318 2.11 18.64 12.86
C LEU A 318 2.76 18.73 14.25
N PRO A 319 2.61 19.88 14.93
CA PRO A 319 3.14 20.05 16.28
C PRO A 319 2.57 19.05 17.27
N VAL A 320 1.39 18.48 16.96
CA VAL A 320 0.63 17.60 17.81
C VAL A 320 -0.19 16.60 16.97
N ALA A 321 -0.49 15.44 17.55
CA ALA A 321 -1.38 14.46 16.93
C ALA A 321 -2.84 14.95 16.95
N LEU A 322 -3.61 14.47 15.97
CA LEU A 322 -5.03 14.77 15.83
C LEU A 322 -5.85 13.49 16.03
N GLU A 323 -6.90 13.58 16.83
CA GLU A 323 -7.87 12.51 17.01
C GLU A 323 -9.17 12.87 16.29
N PRO A 324 -9.75 11.98 15.48
CA PRO A 324 -11.03 12.25 14.83
C PRO A 324 -12.12 12.39 15.88
N VAL A 325 -12.91 13.46 15.80
CA VAL A 325 -14.13 13.62 16.59
C VAL A 325 -15.22 12.77 15.91
N PRO A 326 -15.81 11.78 16.60
CA PRO A 326 -16.86 10.95 16.01
C PRO A 326 -18.04 11.82 15.57
N ASP A 327 -18.52 11.61 14.33
CA ASP A 327 -19.70 12.30 13.82
C ASP A 327 -20.95 11.81 14.57
N PRO A 328 -21.68 12.68 15.30
CA PRO A 328 -22.90 12.27 16.00
C PRO A 328 -24.01 11.76 15.07
N ALA A 329 -23.93 11.99 13.75
CA ALA A 329 -24.86 11.43 12.76
C ALA A 329 -24.55 9.98 12.34
N LEU A 330 -23.35 9.47 12.66
CA LEU A 330 -22.95 8.09 12.51
C LEU A 330 -22.80 7.51 13.91
N GLY A 331 -23.91 7.03 14.48
CA GLY A 331 -23.98 6.55 15.85
C GLY A 331 -22.81 5.63 16.22
N THR A 332 -22.22 5.88 17.39
CA THR A 332 -21.26 4.97 18.01
C THR A 332 -21.86 3.57 18.13
N PRO A 333 -21.13 2.48 17.88
CA PRO A 333 -21.54 1.19 18.41
C PRO A 333 -21.46 1.30 19.94
N SER A 334 -22.61 1.53 20.57
CA SER A 334 -22.73 1.51 22.02
C SER A 334 -22.17 0.19 22.55
N ALA A 335 -21.15 0.30 23.40
CA ALA A 335 -20.78 -0.75 24.33
C ALA A 335 -22.03 -1.09 25.16
N THR A 336 -22.75 -2.13 24.76
CA THR A 336 -23.93 -2.57 25.49
C THR A 336 -23.48 -3.58 26.52
N THR A 337 -23.51 -3.13 27.76
CA THR A 337 -23.47 -3.89 29.01
C THR A 337 -24.20 -5.22 28.91
N SER A 338 -23.50 -6.27 29.33
CA SER A 338 -23.97 -7.65 29.42
C SER A 338 -24.98 -7.80 30.57
N THR A 339 -26.17 -8.28 30.25
CA THR A 339 -27.01 -9.07 31.18
C THR A 339 -27.64 -10.22 30.40
N PRO A 340 -27.77 -11.42 30.97
CA PRO A 340 -27.97 -12.64 30.21
C PRO A 340 -29.46 -12.90 29.97
N ASP A 341 -29.85 -13.05 28.69
CA ASP A 341 -31.18 -13.57 28.32
C ASP A 341 -31.14 -15.10 28.08
N PRO A 342 -32.28 -15.79 28.32
CA PRO A 342 -32.36 -17.24 28.34
C PRO A 342 -32.38 -17.87 26.93
N ALA A 343 -32.06 -19.16 26.91
CA ALA A 343 -31.72 -19.98 25.74
C ALA A 343 -32.64 -19.82 24.50
N PRO A 344 -32.07 -19.88 23.28
CA PRO A 344 -32.83 -19.75 22.05
C PRO A 344 -33.47 -21.07 21.62
N SER A 345 -34.74 -21.00 21.20
CA SER A 345 -35.35 -21.96 20.31
C SER A 345 -34.84 -21.75 18.88
N SER A 346 -34.40 -22.84 18.24
CA SER A 346 -33.69 -22.87 16.96
C SER A 346 -34.47 -22.29 15.76
N PRO A 347 -33.79 -21.56 14.86
CA PRO A 347 -34.19 -21.44 13.46
C PRO A 347 -33.25 -22.21 12.52
N ARG A 348 -33.83 -22.71 11.43
CA ARG A 348 -33.19 -23.41 10.30
C ARG A 348 -32.03 -22.57 9.70
N PRO A 349 -30.91 -23.17 9.26
CA PRO A 349 -29.76 -22.40 8.78
C PRO A 349 -30.02 -21.85 7.38
N SER A 350 -30.09 -20.52 7.27
CA SER A 350 -29.79 -19.82 6.01
C SER A 350 -28.28 -19.89 5.79
N PRO A 351 -27.78 -20.27 4.60
CA PRO A 351 -26.35 -20.27 4.34
C PRO A 351 -25.79 -18.85 4.50
N SER A 352 -24.72 -18.72 5.28
CA SER A 352 -24.03 -17.44 5.46
C SER A 352 -23.54 -16.92 4.10
N PRO A 353 -23.60 -15.60 3.83
CA PRO A 353 -23.08 -15.00 2.60
C PRO A 353 -21.59 -15.25 2.35
N ALA A 354 -20.85 -15.78 3.34
CA ALA A 354 -19.44 -16.14 3.26
C ALA A 354 -19.19 -17.64 3.00
N SER A 355 -20.22 -18.48 2.83
CA SER A 355 -20.01 -19.89 2.48
C SER A 355 -20.01 -20.10 0.96
N PRO A 356 -19.36 -21.17 0.43
CA PRO A 356 -19.43 -21.49 -1.00
C PRO A 356 -20.87 -21.60 -1.53
N GLN A 357 -21.80 -22.11 -0.71
CA GLN A 357 -23.22 -22.17 -1.05
C GLN A 357 -23.86 -20.77 -1.10
N GLY A 358 -23.45 -19.85 -0.23
CA GLY A 358 -23.85 -18.44 -0.25
C GLY A 358 -23.39 -17.72 -1.52
N VAL A 359 -22.14 -17.96 -1.96
CA VAL A 359 -21.61 -17.41 -3.21
C VAL A 359 -22.37 -17.94 -4.42
N ALA A 360 -22.64 -19.25 -4.48
CA ALA A 360 -23.37 -19.86 -5.58
C ALA A 360 -24.80 -19.27 -5.71
N ALA A 361 -25.48 -19.03 -4.59
CA ALA A 361 -26.78 -18.39 -4.57
C ALA A 361 -26.72 -16.93 -5.07
N ALA A 362 -25.73 -16.16 -4.61
CA ALA A 362 -25.53 -14.77 -5.04
C ALA A 362 -25.17 -14.67 -6.54
N ALA A 363 -24.29 -15.55 -7.03
CA ALA A 363 -23.92 -15.65 -8.44
C ALA A 363 -25.15 -15.92 -9.32
N LYS A 364 -25.98 -16.90 -8.93
CA LYS A 364 -27.23 -17.23 -9.63
C LYS A 364 -28.20 -16.04 -9.65
N ALA A 365 -28.36 -15.34 -8.52
CA ALA A 365 -29.24 -14.17 -8.43
C ALA A 365 -28.76 -13.00 -9.30
N ALA A 366 -27.43 -12.87 -9.48
CA ALA A 366 -26.79 -11.86 -10.31
C ALA A 366 -26.73 -12.21 -11.80
N GLY A 367 -27.04 -13.46 -12.17
CA GLY A 367 -26.79 -13.97 -13.53
C GLY A 367 -25.30 -14.08 -13.87
N CYS A 368 -24.45 -14.22 -12.85
CA CYS A 368 -23.01 -14.47 -13.00
C CYS A 368 -22.73 -15.97 -12.99
N THR A 369 -21.60 -16.35 -13.60
CA THR A 369 -21.11 -17.73 -13.63
C THR A 369 -20.08 -17.92 -12.53
N LEU A 370 -20.34 -18.81 -11.58
CA LEU A 370 -19.34 -19.28 -10.62
C LEU A 370 -18.70 -20.57 -11.14
N GLN A 371 -17.38 -20.63 -11.14
CA GLN A 371 -16.58 -21.77 -11.61
C GLN A 371 -15.57 -22.15 -10.55
N SER A 372 -15.31 -23.46 -10.42
CA SER A 372 -14.20 -24.00 -9.62
C SER A 372 -13.32 -24.88 -10.51
N PRO A 373 -12.47 -24.29 -11.37
CA PRO A 373 -11.62 -25.04 -12.27
C PRO A 373 -10.60 -25.92 -11.51
N PRO A 374 -10.09 -27.00 -12.11
CA PRO A 374 -8.99 -27.78 -11.52
C PRO A 374 -7.75 -26.91 -11.27
N ILE A 375 -7.02 -27.20 -10.19
CA ILE A 375 -5.74 -26.54 -9.88
C ILE A 375 -4.67 -26.99 -10.88
N GLU A 376 -3.97 -26.04 -11.48
CA GLU A 376 -3.06 -26.29 -12.61
C GLU A 376 -1.57 -26.30 -12.24
N GLY A 377 -1.25 -26.61 -10.99
CA GLY A 377 0.11 -26.51 -10.43
C GLY A 377 0.26 -25.29 -9.50
N SER A 378 1.46 -25.15 -8.94
CA SER A 378 1.82 -24.13 -7.96
C SER A 378 3.34 -23.94 -7.85
N THR A 379 4.07 -24.20 -8.94
CA THR A 379 5.53 -24.11 -8.92
C THR A 379 5.98 -22.69 -9.26
N HIS A 380 6.94 -22.15 -8.51
CA HIS A 380 7.62 -20.91 -8.87
C HIS A 380 8.52 -21.12 -10.09
N VAL A 381 8.26 -20.40 -11.17
CA VAL A 381 9.00 -20.48 -12.44
C VAL A 381 9.45 -19.10 -12.92
N GLY A 382 10.59 -19.06 -13.61
CA GLY A 382 11.04 -17.87 -14.34
C GLY A 382 10.51 -17.88 -15.77
N GLY A 383 9.81 -16.83 -16.19
CA GLY A 383 9.32 -16.64 -17.56
C GLY A 383 7.80 -16.81 -17.72
N ASN A 384 7.34 -16.83 -18.96
CA ASN A 384 5.90 -16.83 -19.28
C ASN A 384 5.26 -18.21 -19.05
N VAL A 385 4.04 -18.20 -18.50
CA VAL A 385 3.22 -19.39 -18.29
C VAL A 385 1.92 -19.30 -19.10
N SER A 386 1.46 -20.45 -19.59
CA SER A 386 0.16 -20.58 -20.25
C SER A 386 -0.84 -21.21 -19.28
N TYR A 387 -1.94 -20.51 -19.02
CA TYR A 387 -3.01 -20.94 -18.13
C TYR A 387 -4.21 -21.42 -18.96
N LYS A 388 -4.91 -22.48 -18.52
CA LYS A 388 -6.08 -22.99 -19.26
C LYS A 388 -7.37 -22.27 -18.90
N THR A 389 -7.34 -21.46 -17.83
CA THR A 389 -8.44 -20.60 -17.39
C THR A 389 -8.21 -19.15 -17.78
N ASN A 390 -9.30 -18.41 -18.00
CA ASN A 390 -9.27 -16.99 -18.29
C ASN A 390 -10.45 -16.25 -17.62
N PRO A 391 -10.22 -15.38 -16.62
CA PRO A 391 -8.91 -15.05 -16.04
C PRO A 391 -8.17 -16.25 -15.45
N PRO A 392 -6.83 -16.26 -15.42
CA PRO A 392 -6.06 -17.30 -14.74
C PRO A 392 -6.46 -17.42 -13.28
N SER A 393 -6.73 -18.64 -12.80
CA SER A 393 -7.13 -18.86 -11.39
C SER A 393 -6.19 -19.75 -10.59
N SER A 394 -5.22 -20.41 -11.23
CA SER A 394 -4.16 -21.21 -10.59
C SER A 394 -3.14 -21.65 -11.65
N GLY A 395 -2.00 -22.19 -11.21
CA GLY A 395 -0.96 -22.76 -12.07
C GLY A 395 0.44 -22.35 -11.62
N ASP A 396 1.46 -22.82 -12.33
CA ASP A 396 2.83 -22.32 -12.15
C ASP A 396 2.90 -20.81 -12.38
N HIS A 397 3.72 -20.10 -11.63
CA HIS A 397 3.67 -18.65 -11.58
C HIS A 397 5.01 -18.05 -11.14
N ALA A 398 5.14 -16.72 -11.18
CA ALA A 398 6.40 -16.04 -10.92
C ALA A 398 6.80 -16.18 -9.44
N PRO A 399 8.09 -16.24 -9.08
CA PRO A 399 8.53 -16.27 -7.67
C PRO A 399 8.19 -14.99 -6.88
N VAL A 400 7.73 -13.93 -7.55
CA VAL A 400 7.37 -12.65 -6.93
C VAL A 400 5.89 -12.35 -7.22
N ALA A 401 5.11 -12.25 -6.15
CA ALA A 401 3.70 -11.91 -6.19
C ALA A 401 3.44 -10.44 -6.54
N ALA A 402 2.29 -10.16 -7.16
CA ALA A 402 1.81 -8.80 -7.32
C ALA A 402 1.30 -8.26 -5.98
N SER A 403 1.54 -6.98 -5.72
CA SER A 403 1.06 -6.31 -4.51
C SER A 403 -0.46 -6.13 -4.51
N ASP A 404 -1.04 -5.95 -3.33
CA ASP A 404 -2.44 -5.52 -3.21
C ASP A 404 -2.59 -4.10 -3.78
N GLY A 405 -3.77 -3.75 -4.30
CA GLY A 405 -4.07 -2.37 -4.71
C GLY A 405 -4.83 -2.24 -6.03
N ILE A 406 -5.07 -0.98 -6.39
CA ILE A 406 -5.78 -0.59 -7.61
C ILE A 406 -4.75 -0.17 -8.66
N TYR A 407 -4.77 -0.84 -9.81
CA TYR A 407 -3.88 -0.58 -10.93
C TYR A 407 -4.65 0.13 -12.04
N ALA A 408 -4.10 1.25 -12.48
CA ALA A 408 -4.62 1.96 -13.65
C ALA A 408 -4.46 1.09 -14.92
N PRO A 409 -5.36 1.21 -15.92
CA PRO A 409 -5.20 0.53 -17.21
C PRO A 409 -3.83 0.78 -17.85
N GLY A 410 -3.16 -0.29 -18.28
CA GLY A 410 -1.80 -0.28 -18.82
C GLY A 410 -0.70 -0.37 -17.75
N ASN A 411 -1.07 -0.50 -16.47
CA ASN A 411 -0.16 -0.73 -15.34
C ASN A 411 -0.58 -1.97 -14.53
N GLU A 412 -1.38 -2.85 -15.10
CA GLU A 412 -1.70 -4.15 -14.52
C GLU A 412 -0.44 -4.98 -14.24
N PRO A 413 -0.41 -5.77 -13.15
CA PRO A 413 0.71 -6.65 -12.87
C PRO A 413 0.92 -7.68 -13.98
N ALA A 414 2.16 -8.19 -14.09
CA ALA A 414 2.43 -9.33 -14.94
C ALA A 414 1.54 -10.52 -14.55
N LYS A 415 1.09 -11.26 -15.56
CA LYS A 415 0.12 -12.36 -15.40
C LYS A 415 0.57 -13.41 -14.39
N GLU A 416 1.83 -13.80 -14.49
CA GLU A 416 2.44 -14.77 -13.60
C GLU A 416 2.61 -14.21 -12.18
N SER A 417 2.63 -12.90 -11.96
CA SER A 417 2.72 -12.29 -10.63
C SER A 417 1.37 -12.17 -9.95
N TYR A 418 0.28 -11.85 -10.67
CA TYR A 418 -1.05 -11.81 -10.04
C TYR A 418 -1.57 -13.22 -9.71
N VAL A 419 -1.22 -14.24 -10.51
CA VAL A 419 -1.55 -15.65 -10.16
C VAL A 419 -0.89 -16.08 -8.85
N HIS A 420 0.33 -15.63 -8.56
CA HIS A 420 0.98 -15.85 -7.27
C HIS A 420 0.19 -15.15 -6.14
N SER A 421 -0.32 -13.93 -6.36
CA SER A 421 -1.16 -13.26 -5.36
C SER A 421 -2.42 -14.07 -5.02
N LEU A 422 -3.01 -14.77 -5.99
CA LEU A 422 -4.12 -15.70 -5.74
C LEU A 422 -3.68 -16.88 -4.86
N GLU A 423 -2.48 -17.43 -5.09
CA GLU A 423 -1.91 -18.49 -4.25
C GLU A 423 -1.83 -18.05 -2.78
N HIS A 424 -1.52 -16.77 -2.57
CA HIS A 424 -1.49 -16.12 -1.27
C HIS A 424 -2.87 -15.80 -0.68
N GLY A 425 -3.96 -16.14 -1.37
CA GLY A 425 -5.33 -15.91 -0.90
C GLY A 425 -5.87 -14.50 -1.16
N ARG A 426 -5.23 -13.71 -2.04
CA ARG A 426 -5.81 -12.44 -2.51
C ARG A 426 -6.99 -12.69 -3.45
N ILE A 427 -7.83 -11.67 -3.57
CA ILE A 427 -8.89 -11.61 -4.56
C ILE A 427 -8.50 -10.64 -5.67
N GLU A 428 -8.61 -11.07 -6.92
CA GLU A 428 -8.53 -10.15 -8.05
C GLU A 428 -9.94 -9.72 -8.47
N LEU A 429 -10.18 -8.42 -8.56
CA LEU A 429 -11.36 -7.82 -9.20
C LEU A 429 -10.94 -7.23 -10.54
N VAL A 430 -11.20 -7.98 -11.60
CA VAL A 430 -10.73 -7.65 -12.94
C VAL A 430 -11.85 -7.20 -13.85
N TYR A 431 -11.58 -6.23 -14.73
CA TYR A 431 -12.53 -5.76 -15.73
C TYR A 431 -11.90 -5.68 -17.12
N ARG A 432 -12.71 -5.84 -18.16
CA ARG A 432 -12.21 -5.90 -19.55
C ARG A 432 -11.81 -4.51 -20.07
N PRO A 433 -10.93 -4.43 -21.09
CA PRO A 433 -10.68 -3.20 -21.83
C PRO A 433 -11.95 -2.58 -22.42
N GLY A 434 -12.01 -1.25 -22.41
CA GLY A 434 -13.19 -0.50 -22.87
C GLY A 434 -14.37 -0.48 -21.89
N THR A 435 -14.19 -0.96 -20.65
CA THR A 435 -15.17 -0.76 -19.57
C THR A 435 -15.37 0.75 -19.31
N PRO A 436 -16.62 1.26 -19.26
CA PRO A 436 -16.86 2.68 -18.97
C PRO A 436 -16.28 3.08 -17.61
N VAL A 437 -15.74 4.30 -17.52
CA VAL A 437 -15.11 4.84 -16.29
C VAL A 437 -16.03 4.72 -15.07
N ALA A 438 -17.32 5.06 -15.22
CA ALA A 438 -18.29 4.92 -14.12
C ALA A 438 -18.49 3.47 -13.63
N VAL A 439 -18.16 2.47 -14.45
CA VAL A 439 -18.19 1.06 -14.07
C VAL A 439 -16.88 0.65 -13.43
N SER A 440 -15.72 1.08 -13.95
CA SER A 440 -14.44 0.82 -13.27
C SER A 440 -14.36 1.48 -11.90
N ASP A 441 -14.85 2.72 -11.74
CA ASP A 441 -14.92 3.42 -10.46
C ASP A 441 -15.72 2.63 -9.41
N ARG A 442 -16.80 1.95 -9.83
CA ARG A 442 -17.59 1.08 -8.97
C ARG A 442 -16.84 -0.18 -8.56
N ILE A 443 -16.02 -0.75 -9.45
CA ILE A 443 -15.20 -1.93 -9.15
C ILE A 443 -14.06 -1.57 -8.19
N GLU A 444 -13.44 -0.40 -8.40
CA GLU A 444 -12.45 0.18 -7.49
C GLU A 444 -13.03 0.44 -6.10
N ALA A 445 -14.26 0.97 -6.04
CA ALA A 445 -15.00 1.14 -4.80
C ALA A 445 -15.25 -0.20 -4.10
N LEU A 446 -15.68 -1.24 -4.84
CA LEU A 446 -15.86 -2.60 -4.30
C LEU A 446 -14.56 -3.19 -3.77
N GLY A 447 -13.43 -2.93 -4.41
CA GLY A 447 -12.12 -3.34 -3.89
C GLY A 447 -11.79 -2.61 -2.60
N SER A 448 -12.08 -1.30 -2.55
CA SER A 448 -11.79 -0.44 -1.39
C SER A 448 -12.69 -0.68 -0.18
N GLU A 449 -13.81 -1.38 -0.34
CA GLU A 449 -14.71 -1.71 0.78
C GLU A 449 -13.99 -2.51 1.87
N GLU A 450 -14.33 -2.19 3.13
CA GLU A 450 -13.80 -2.85 4.31
C GLU A 450 -14.10 -4.35 4.30
N LEU A 451 -13.06 -5.14 4.52
CA LEU A 451 -13.14 -6.57 4.77
C LEU A 451 -12.13 -6.90 5.86
N ASN A 452 -12.52 -7.75 6.82
CA ASN A 452 -11.66 -8.16 7.95
C ASN A 452 -11.02 -6.98 8.71
N GLY A 453 -11.72 -5.84 8.79
CA GLY A 453 -11.28 -4.66 9.55
C GLY A 453 -10.35 -3.70 8.82
N SER A 454 -10.07 -3.91 7.53
CA SER A 454 -9.28 -2.98 6.71
C SER A 454 -9.93 -2.71 5.35
N ALA A 455 -9.81 -1.46 4.88
CA ALA A 455 -10.18 -1.08 3.51
C ALA A 455 -9.15 -1.65 2.52
N ALA A 456 -9.61 -2.05 1.33
CA ALA A 456 -8.73 -2.66 0.31
C ALA A 456 -7.94 -3.89 0.80
N TYR A 457 -8.50 -4.64 1.74
CA TYR A 457 -7.89 -5.84 2.30
C TYR A 457 -7.77 -6.97 1.25
N HIS A 458 -6.53 -7.41 1.00
CA HIS A 458 -6.16 -8.55 0.15
C HIS A 458 -6.87 -8.60 -1.19
N VAL A 459 -6.80 -7.47 -1.90
CA VAL A 459 -7.48 -7.31 -3.18
C VAL A 459 -6.59 -6.59 -4.19
N LEU A 460 -6.64 -7.08 -5.42
CA LEU A 460 -6.09 -6.41 -6.58
C LEU A 460 -7.25 -5.98 -7.46
N VAL A 461 -7.23 -4.75 -7.98
CA VAL A 461 -8.21 -4.26 -8.94
C VAL A 461 -7.49 -3.78 -10.18
N PHE A 462 -7.77 -4.35 -11.35
CA PHE A 462 -7.06 -3.99 -12.57
C PHE A 462 -7.82 -4.31 -13.86
N GLN A 463 -7.39 -3.68 -14.95
CA GLN A 463 -7.87 -4.03 -16.29
C GLN A 463 -7.19 -5.32 -16.76
N ASN A 464 -7.97 -6.33 -17.12
CA ASN A 464 -7.45 -7.60 -17.61
C ASN A 464 -7.51 -7.65 -19.14
N ASP A 465 -6.33 -7.59 -19.78
CA ASP A 465 -6.14 -7.52 -21.22
C ASP A 465 -6.13 -8.89 -21.93
N THR A 466 -6.30 -9.99 -21.18
CA THR A 466 -6.20 -11.37 -21.69
C THR A 466 -7.41 -11.83 -22.53
N ARG A 467 -8.33 -10.90 -22.86
CA ARG A 467 -9.59 -11.16 -23.58
C ARG A 467 -10.52 -12.14 -22.85
N MET A 468 -10.63 -11.99 -21.53
CA MET A 468 -11.58 -12.77 -20.72
C MET A 468 -13.02 -12.66 -21.26
N PRO A 469 -13.86 -13.71 -21.12
CA PRO A 469 -15.23 -13.72 -21.65
C PRO A 469 -16.23 -12.88 -20.82
N TYR A 470 -15.77 -12.24 -19.75
CA TYR A 470 -16.58 -11.50 -18.78
C TYR A 470 -16.41 -9.98 -18.93
N ALA A 471 -17.39 -9.20 -18.49
CA ALA A 471 -17.21 -7.75 -18.34
C ALA A 471 -16.41 -7.43 -17.08
N VAL A 472 -16.75 -8.13 -15.99
CA VAL A 472 -16.08 -8.09 -14.70
C VAL A 472 -15.99 -9.50 -14.14
N ALA A 473 -14.89 -9.82 -13.47
CA ALA A 473 -14.74 -11.07 -12.74
C ALA A 473 -14.10 -10.83 -11.36
N ALA A 474 -14.49 -11.67 -10.39
CA ALA A 474 -13.75 -11.84 -9.15
C ALA A 474 -13.04 -13.20 -9.18
N VAL A 475 -11.75 -13.22 -8.88
CA VAL A 475 -10.89 -14.41 -8.98
C VAL A 475 -10.23 -14.67 -7.64
N ALA A 476 -10.22 -15.93 -7.22
CA ALA A 476 -9.45 -16.46 -6.10
C ALA A 476 -8.75 -17.74 -6.55
N TRP A 477 -7.85 -18.30 -5.75
CA TRP A 477 -7.20 -19.57 -6.11
C TRP A 477 -8.23 -20.67 -6.41
N GLY A 478 -8.23 -21.16 -7.66
CA GLY A 478 -9.15 -22.18 -8.14
C GLY A 478 -10.62 -21.76 -8.21
N GLN A 479 -10.95 -20.45 -8.12
CA GLN A 479 -12.33 -19.96 -8.14
C GLN A 479 -12.47 -18.74 -9.04
N ILE A 480 -13.50 -18.74 -9.89
CA ILE A 480 -13.81 -17.61 -10.79
C ILE A 480 -15.30 -17.30 -10.69
N LEU A 481 -15.62 -16.05 -10.34
CA LEU A 481 -16.95 -15.48 -10.48
C LEU A 481 -16.96 -14.49 -11.65
N GLY A 482 -17.48 -14.91 -12.79
CA GLY A 482 -17.55 -14.08 -14.00
C GLY A 482 -18.93 -13.50 -14.28
N CYS A 483 -19.02 -12.20 -14.52
CA CYS A 483 -20.28 -11.49 -14.78
C CYS A 483 -20.26 -10.79 -16.15
N LYS A 484 -21.36 -10.88 -16.91
CA LYS A 484 -21.51 -10.19 -18.21
C LYS A 484 -21.71 -8.67 -18.09
N ALA A 485 -22.08 -8.18 -16.90
CA ALA A 485 -22.22 -6.76 -16.56
C ALA A 485 -22.15 -6.55 -15.04
N LEU A 486 -21.76 -5.35 -14.59
CA LEU A 486 -21.75 -4.95 -13.17
C LEU A 486 -23.11 -4.36 -12.74
N THR A 487 -24.07 -5.23 -12.46
CA THR A 487 -25.35 -4.87 -11.82
C THR A 487 -25.19 -4.80 -10.30
N THR A 488 -26.13 -4.18 -9.57
CA THR A 488 -26.12 -4.19 -8.10
C THR A 488 -26.07 -5.61 -7.52
N LYS A 489 -26.77 -6.57 -8.15
CA LYS A 489 -26.69 -7.98 -7.73
C LYS A 489 -25.32 -8.59 -7.99
N ALA A 490 -24.63 -8.18 -9.07
CA ALA A 490 -23.26 -8.60 -9.33
C ALA A 490 -22.28 -8.05 -8.28
N GLU A 491 -22.49 -6.81 -7.82
CA GLU A 491 -21.74 -6.24 -6.69
C GLU A 491 -21.93 -7.07 -5.41
N ASP A 492 -23.17 -7.45 -5.09
CA ASP A 492 -23.47 -8.31 -3.95
C ASP A 492 -22.82 -9.70 -4.07
N ALA A 493 -22.80 -10.26 -5.28
CA ALA A 493 -22.11 -11.52 -5.56
C ALA A 493 -20.59 -11.39 -5.40
N ILE A 494 -19.99 -10.28 -5.83
CA ILE A 494 -18.57 -9.99 -5.62
C ILE A 494 -18.25 -9.85 -4.13
N ARG A 495 -19.07 -9.13 -3.36
CA ARG A 495 -18.90 -9.03 -1.90
C ARG A 495 -19.01 -10.39 -1.21
N ALA A 496 -19.96 -11.23 -1.63
CA ALA A 496 -20.09 -12.60 -1.12
C ALA A 496 -18.85 -13.44 -1.47
N PHE A 497 -18.36 -13.33 -2.70
CA PHE A 497 -17.15 -13.99 -3.16
C PHE A 497 -15.92 -13.57 -2.33
N ARG A 498 -15.70 -12.26 -2.15
CA ARG A 498 -14.62 -11.71 -1.31
C ARG A 498 -14.68 -12.30 0.10
N ARG A 499 -15.84 -12.27 0.76
CA ARG A 499 -16.01 -12.84 2.11
C ARG A 499 -15.73 -14.34 2.19
N ALA A 500 -16.01 -15.08 1.12
CA ALA A 500 -15.87 -16.54 1.12
C ALA A 500 -14.46 -17.02 0.80
N TYR A 501 -13.73 -16.30 -0.05
CA TYR A 501 -12.48 -16.81 -0.65
C TYR A 501 -11.23 -16.00 -0.31
N THR A 502 -11.34 -14.82 0.31
CA THR A 502 -10.16 -14.11 0.83
C THR A 502 -9.49 -14.99 1.90
N ASP A 503 -8.16 -15.05 1.89
CA ASP A 503 -7.35 -15.87 2.81
C ASP A 503 -7.56 -17.39 2.63
N LYS A 504 -8.06 -17.83 1.46
CA LYS A 504 -8.31 -19.26 1.13
C LYS A 504 -7.39 -19.83 0.05
N GLY A 505 -6.28 -19.16 -0.26
CA GLY A 505 -5.22 -19.70 -1.09
C GLY A 505 -4.47 -20.86 -0.41
N PRO A 506 -3.74 -21.70 -1.15
CA PRO A 506 -3.01 -22.84 -0.61
C PRO A 506 -1.81 -22.43 0.26
N GLU A 507 -1.20 -21.28 0.01
CA GLU A 507 -0.18 -20.70 0.86
C GLU A 507 -0.74 -19.44 1.49
N PHE A 508 -1.17 -19.48 2.75
CA PHE A 508 -1.61 -18.27 3.41
C PHE A 508 -0.40 -17.37 3.72
N ILE A 509 -0.17 -16.39 2.85
CA ILE A 509 0.70 -15.26 3.16
C ILE A 509 -0.20 -14.14 3.62
N PRO A 510 -0.09 -13.67 4.86
CA PRO A 510 -0.99 -12.64 5.36
C PRO A 510 -0.69 -11.25 4.77
#